data_AF-A0A9D1CAZ4-F1
#
_entry.id   AF-A0A9D1CAZ4-F1
#
_cell.length_a   1.000
_cell.length_b   1.000
_cell.length_c   1.000
_cell.angle_alpha   90.00
_cell.angle_beta   90.00
_cell.angle_gamma   90.00
#
_symmetry.space_group_name_H-M   'P 1'
#
loop_
_entity.id
_entity.type
_entity.pdbx_description
1 polymer ?
#
loop_
_entity_poly.entity_id
_entity_poly.type
_entity_poly.pdbx_seq_one_letter_code
_entity_poly.pdbx_strand_id
1 'polypeptide(L)' 'MVAQLIKHLPCPKCGSSDANSEYDDGSRYCFSCEYVERGDSNERTTSKEDTGLMEDLVYTAIPKRGLTEE' A
#
# COMPACT_ATOMS: atom_id res chain seq x y z
N MET A 1 0.45 -13.74 22.54
CA MET A 1 0.30 -14.41 21.23
C MET A 1 0.42 -13.34 20.16
N VAL A 2 1.18 -13.61 19.09
CA VAL A 2 1.36 -12.68 17.98
C VAL A 2 0.42 -13.07 16.84
N ALA A 3 -0.21 -12.10 16.19
CA ALA A 3 -1.03 -12.37 15.01
C ALA A 3 -0.12 -12.71 13.81
N GLN A 4 -0.41 -13.81 13.13
CA GLN A 4 0.34 -14.25 11.95
C GLN A 4 -0.33 -13.75 10.67
N LEU A 5 0.48 -13.35 9.71
CA LEU A 5 0.01 -12.96 8.37
C LEU A 5 -0.47 -14.20 7.62
N ILE A 6 -1.70 -14.18 7.14
CA ILE A 6 -2.27 -15.21 6.26
C ILE A 6 -1.90 -14.91 4.80
N LYS A 7 -2.30 -13.73 4.32
CA LYS A 7 -2.14 -13.37 2.89
C LYS A 7 -2.24 -11.87 2.65
N HIS A 8 -1.77 -11.47 1.46
CA HIS A 8 -1.99 -10.15 0.89
C HIS A 8 -3.27 -10.14 0.03
N LEU A 9 -3.98 -9.02 0.05
CA LEU A 9 -5.20 -8.74 -0.70
C LEU A 9 -5.14 -7.33 -1.31
N PRO A 10 -5.97 -7.07 -2.33
CA PRO A 10 -6.22 -5.71 -2.79
C PRO A 10 -6.93 -4.89 -1.72
N CYS A 11 -6.56 -3.61 -1.62
CA CYS A 11 -7.19 -2.65 -0.71
C CYS A 11 -8.31 -1.89 -1.43
N PRO A 12 -9.57 -1.96 -0.95
CA PRO A 12 -10.67 -1.22 -1.57
C PRO A 12 -10.63 0.30 -1.30
N LYS A 13 -9.85 0.77 -0.30
CA LYS A 13 -9.81 2.19 0.10
C LYS A 13 -8.85 3.02 -0.75
N CYS A 14 -7.68 2.47 -1.09
CA CYS A 14 -6.68 3.17 -1.88
C CYS A 14 -6.38 2.51 -3.23
N GLY A 15 -7.07 1.41 -3.58
CA GLY A 15 -6.91 0.73 -4.87
C GLY A 15 -5.58 -0.01 -5.03
N SER A 16 -4.82 -0.20 -3.95
CA SER A 16 -3.57 -0.96 -4.00
C SER A 16 -3.84 -2.44 -4.31
N SER A 17 -2.99 -3.06 -5.12
CA SER A 17 -3.14 -4.46 -5.55
C SER A 17 -2.87 -5.48 -4.44
N ASP A 18 -1.91 -5.20 -3.55
CA ASP A 18 -1.37 -6.19 -2.58
C ASP A 18 -1.00 -5.57 -1.23
N ALA A 19 -1.35 -4.29 -1.03
CA ALA A 19 -1.00 -3.58 0.20
C ALA A 19 -1.87 -3.96 1.41
N ASN A 20 -3.00 -4.65 1.24
CA ASN A 20 -3.85 -5.08 2.36
C ASN A 20 -3.42 -6.45 2.86
N SER A 21 -3.27 -6.64 4.16
CA SER A 21 -2.79 -7.87 4.78
C SER A 21 -3.85 -8.42 5.72
N GLU A 22 -4.23 -9.68 5.55
CA GLU A 22 -5.16 -10.41 6.41
C GLU A 22 -4.39 -11.25 7.43
N TYR A 23 -4.76 -11.15 8.71
CA TYR A 23 -4.14 -11.86 9.82
C TYR A 23 -5.07 -12.97 10.36
N ASP A 24 -4.47 -13.94 11.04
CA ASP A 24 -5.18 -15.09 11.65
C ASP A 24 -6.23 -14.70 12.70
N ASP A 25 -6.07 -13.53 13.32
CA ASP A 25 -7.04 -12.93 14.25
C ASP A 25 -8.28 -12.34 13.54
N GLY A 26 -8.34 -12.40 12.20
CA GLY A 26 -9.40 -11.78 11.39
C GLY A 26 -9.24 -10.27 11.21
N SER A 27 -8.16 -9.69 11.74
CA SER A 27 -7.80 -8.29 11.49
C SER A 27 -7.19 -8.12 10.09
N ARG A 28 -7.41 -6.95 9.48
CA ARG A 28 -6.82 -6.58 8.19
C ARG A 28 -6.14 -5.23 8.32
N TYR A 29 -4.96 -5.10 7.72
CA TYR A 29 -4.17 -3.86 7.74
C TYR A 29 -3.62 -3.55 6.36
N CYS A 30 -3.85 -2.33 5.88
CA CYS A 30 -3.26 -1.85 4.63
C CYS A 30 -2.02 -1.01 4.87
N PHE A 31 -0.86 -1.44 4.36
CA PHE A 31 0.40 -0.71 4.49
C PHE A 31 0.50 0.54 3.60
N SER A 32 -0.42 0.73 2.64
CA SER A 32 -0.42 1.90 1.75
C SER A 32 -1.29 3.04 2.25
N CYS A 33 -2.42 2.73 2.90
CA CYS A 33 -3.33 3.75 3.42
C CYS A 33 -3.59 3.66 4.91
N GLU A 34 -2.86 2.76 5.59
CA GLU A 34 -2.99 2.51 7.03
C GLU A 34 -4.43 2.17 7.43
N TYR A 35 -5.23 1.71 6.47
CA TYR A 35 -6.60 1.27 6.70
C TYR A 35 -6.59 -0.01 7.53
N VAL A 36 -7.32 0.01 8.64
CA VAL A 36 -7.40 -1.11 9.57
C VAL A 36 -8.84 -1.59 9.68
N GLU A 37 -9.08 -2.86 9.39
CA GLU A 37 -10.32 -3.55 9.74
C GLU A 37 -10.02 -4.41 10.96
N ARG A 38 -10.48 -4.01 12.14
CA ARG A 38 -10.44 -4.85 13.35
C ARG A 38 -11.79 -5.52 13.52
N GLY A 39 -11.79 -6.79 13.94
CA GLY A 39 -13.00 -7.57 14.21
C GLY A 39 -13.86 -7.04 15.37
N ASP A 40 -13.41 -6.03 16.10
CA ASP A 40 -14.20 -5.35 17.12
C ASP A 40 -13.79 -3.86 17.18
N SER A 41 -14.76 -3.00 16.84
CA SER A 41 -14.78 -1.53 16.79
C SER A 41 -13.60 -0.74 17.37
N ASN A 42 -12.77 -0.13 16.50
CA ASN A 42 -12.27 1.23 16.72
C ASN A 42 -11.71 1.82 15.41
N GLU A 43 -12.53 2.65 14.75
CA GLU A 43 -12.15 3.40 13.55
C GLU A 43 -11.10 4.46 13.89
N ARG A 44 -9.84 4.23 13.51
CA ARG A 44 -8.83 5.30 13.40
C ARG A 44 -8.63 5.63 11.94
N THR A 45 -9.22 6.73 11.49
CA THR A 45 -8.94 7.37 10.20
C THR A 45 -7.65 8.18 10.34
N THR A 46 -6.51 7.64 9.93
CA THR A 46 -5.30 8.43 9.76
C THR A 46 -5.32 9.04 8.36
N SER A 47 -5.41 10.36 8.29
CA SER A 47 -5.32 11.13 7.05
C SER A 47 -3.93 10.92 6.45
N LYS A 48 -3.87 10.54 5.17
CA LYS A 48 -2.61 10.53 4.42
C LYS A 48 -2.10 11.97 4.33
N GLU A 49 -0.96 12.22 4.93
CA GLU A 49 -0.18 13.42 4.64
C GLU A 49 0.50 13.21 3.28
N ASP A 50 0.19 14.09 2.33
CA ASP A 50 0.80 14.17 1.01
C ASP A 50 2.27 14.57 1.18
N THR A 51 3.16 13.58 1.26
CA THR A 51 4.60 13.85 1.17
C THR A 51 4.94 14.03 -0.30
N GLY A 52 4.75 15.26 -0.78
CA GLY A 52 4.99 15.75 -2.14
C GLY A 52 5.84 14.83 -3.02
N LEU A 53 5.15 14.09 -3.88
CA LEU A 53 5.75 13.33 -4.96
C LEU A 53 6.46 14.36 -5.87
N MET A 54 7.76 14.19 -6.13
CA MET A 54 8.55 15.14 -6.93
C MET A 54 7.82 15.50 -8.23
N GLU A 55 7.41 16.77 -8.34
CA GLU A 55 6.65 17.30 -9.48
C GLU A 55 7.49 17.37 -10.77
N ASP A 56 8.83 17.35 -10.66
CA ASP A 56 9.75 17.46 -11.79
C ASP A 56 10.34 16.08 -12.18
N LEU A 57 9.53 15.27 -12.86
CA LEU A 57 9.97 14.01 -13.45
C LEU A 57 10.60 14.25 -14.83
N VAL A 58 11.90 14.52 -14.88
CA VAL A 58 12.65 14.50 -16.14
C VAL A 58 13.05 13.07 -16.45
N TYR A 59 12.33 12.42 -17.38
CA TYR A 59 12.75 11.13 -17.92
C TYR A 59 13.96 11.34 -18.84
N THR A 60 15.02 10.54 -18.64
CA THR A 60 16.15 10.46 -19.56
C THR A 60 16.44 9.00 -19.86
N ALA A 61 16.71 8.69 -21.13
CA ALA A 61 17.11 7.34 -21.50
C ALA A 61 18.45 7.00 -20.81
N ILE A 62 18.55 5.77 -20.29
CA ILE A 62 19.82 5.22 -19.79
C ILE A 62 20.44 4.41 -20.93
N PRO A 63 21.29 5.00 -21.79
CA PRO A 63 21.76 4.35 -23.02
C PRO A 63 22.58 3.08 -22.75
N LYS A 64 23.18 2.96 -21.56
CA LYS A 64 23.88 1.73 -21.12
C LYS A 64 22.98 0.50 -21.03
N ARG A 65 21.66 0.68 -20.99
CA ARG A 65 20.69 -0.42 -20.90
C ARG A 65 20.11 -0.85 -22.25
N GLY A 66 20.41 -0.13 -23.34
CA GLY A 66 19.94 -0.50 -24.69
C GLY A 66 18.42 -0.52 -24.84
N LEU A 67 17.69 0.22 -24.00
CA LEU A 67 16.22 0.30 -24.06
C LEU A 67 15.83 1.51 -24.92
N THR A 68 15.10 1.25 -26.01
CA THR A 68 14.42 2.27 -26.82
C THR A 68 12.94 2.27 -26.46
N GLU A 69 12.32 3.44 -26.47
CA GLU A 69 10.87 3.62 -26.32
C GLU A 69 10.16 3.01 -27.55
N GLU A 70 9.05 2.29 -27.36
CA GLU A 70 8.15 1.82 -28.43
C GLU A 70 6.88 2.68 -28.46
#